data_AF-A0A3G7U1J7-F1
#
_entry.id   AF-A0A3G7U1J7-F1
#
_cell.length_a   1.000
_cell.length_b   1.000
_cell.length_c   1.000
_cell.angle_alpha   90.00
_cell.angle_beta   90.00
_cell.angle_gamma   90.00
#
_symmetry.space_group_name_H-M   'P 1'
#
loop_
_entity.id
_entity.type
_entity.pdbx_description
1 polymer ?
#
loop_
_entity_poly.entity_id
_entity_poly.type
_entity_poly.pdbx_seq_one_letter_code
_entity_poly.pdbx_strand_id
1 'polypeptide(L)'
;MMMNPQRLPLLTEIGLLAAQASVYSELDKLLPSNPALDPDDDPRYTLTSDLWLEVLDGVISLAKMDHRDEFTPKNSPLLSEYGLLKEYRRARWELEDEHIHPEYY
;
A
#
# COMPACT_ATOMS: atom_id res chain seq x y z
N MET A 1 7.66 -7.98 23.09
CA MET A 1 6.83 -7.54 21.96
C MET A 1 6.21 -6.19 22.32
N MET A 2 6.86 -5.08 21.95
CA MET A 2 6.30 -3.74 22.12
C MET A 2 5.66 -3.35 20.80
N MET A 3 4.36 -3.09 20.81
CA MET A 3 3.64 -2.65 19.63
C MET A 3 4.06 -1.21 19.34
N ASN A 4 4.67 -0.97 18.19
CA ASN A 4 5.16 0.35 17.83
C ASN A 4 3.98 1.33 17.72
N PRO A 5 4.04 2.48 18.42
CA PRO A 5 2.92 3.43 18.46
C PRO A 5 2.61 4.04 17.09
N GLN A 6 3.56 4.03 16.15
CA GLN A 6 3.37 4.54 14.79
C GLN A 6 2.68 3.55 13.86
N ARG A 7 2.54 2.29 14.28
CA ARG A 7 1.95 1.24 13.44
C ARG A 7 0.47 1.49 13.15
N LEU A 8 -0.31 1.85 14.16
CA LEU A 8 -1.74 2.12 13.99
C LEU A 8 -1.99 3.37 13.12
N PRO A 9 -1.33 4.52 13.37
CA PRO A 9 -1.39 5.67 12.47
C PRO A 9 -1.09 5.33 11.00
N LEU A 10 0.02 4.61 10.74
CA LEU A 10 0.39 4.20 9.39
C LEU A 10 -0.67 3.29 8.75
N LEU A 11 -1.19 2.32 9.50
CA LEU A 11 -2.25 1.44 9.01
C LEU A 11 -3.54 2.21 8.69
N THR A 12 -3.88 3.24 9.48
CA THR A 12 -5.02 4.12 9.21
C THR A 12 -4.80 4.97 7.95
N GLU A 13 -3.61 5.50 7.75
CA GLU A 13 -3.25 6.29 6.56
C GLU A 13 -3.34 5.44 5.28
N ILE A 14 -2.78 4.22 5.30
CA ILE A 14 -2.91 3.25 4.21
C ILE A 14 -4.39 3.01 3.88
N GLY A 15 -5.23 2.82 4.90
CA GLY A 15 -6.65 2.59 4.71
C GLY A 15 -7.38 3.78 4.09
N LEU A 16 -7.05 5.00 4.52
CA LEU A 16 -7.61 6.23 3.95
C LEU A 16 -7.24 6.38 2.48
N LEU A 17 -5.97 6.21 2.15
CA LEU A 17 -5.48 6.30 0.77
C LEU A 17 -6.09 5.20 -0.11
N ALA A 18 -6.18 3.96 0.39
CA ALA A 18 -6.78 2.86 -0.35
C ALA A 18 -8.29 3.08 -0.57
N ALA A 19 -9.01 3.62 0.42
CA ALA A 19 -10.41 4.00 0.26
C ALA A 19 -10.57 5.07 -0.82
N GLN A 20 -9.72 6.11 -0.79
CA GLN A 20 -9.72 7.18 -1.77
C GLN A 20 -9.40 6.67 -3.17
N ALA A 21 -8.34 5.87 -3.32
CA ALA A 21 -7.96 5.22 -4.58
C ALA A 21 -9.09 4.35 -5.14
N SER A 22 -9.81 3.62 -4.27
CA SER A 22 -10.94 2.79 -4.66
C SER A 22 -12.10 3.63 -5.19
N VAL A 23 -12.42 4.75 -4.53
CA VAL A 23 -13.46 5.68 -4.99
C VAL A 23 -13.10 6.26 -6.36
N TYR A 24 -11.87 6.72 -6.55
CA TYR A 24 -11.43 7.25 -7.84
C TYR A 24 -11.40 6.17 -8.93
N SER A 25 -10.99 4.94 -8.60
CA SER A 25 -11.06 3.80 -9.53
C SER A 25 -12.49 3.52 -10.02
N GLU A 26 -13.51 3.67 -9.15
CA GLU A 26 -14.91 3.53 -9.56
C GLU A 26 -15.41 4.74 -10.36
N LEU A 27 -14.99 5.95 -10.00
CA LEU A 27 -15.30 7.16 -10.77
C LEU A 27 -14.72 7.09 -12.19
N ASP A 28 -13.50 6.59 -12.35
CA ASP A 28 -12.85 6.41 -13.65
C ASP A 28 -13.61 5.42 -14.54
N LYS A 29 -14.28 4.41 -13.96
CA LYS A 29 -15.14 3.49 -14.71
C LYS A 29 -16.43 4.16 -15.18
N LEU A 30 -16.99 5.05 -14.37
CA LEU A 30 -18.26 5.74 -14.67
C LEU A 30 -18.07 6.94 -15.60
N LEU A 31 -16.95 7.64 -15.45
CA LEU A 31 -16.60 8.87 -16.16
C LEU A 31 -15.15 8.78 -16.63
N PRO A 32 -14.86 7.87 -17.58
CA PRO A 32 -13.50 7.67 -18.05
C PRO A 32 -12.92 8.97 -18.57
N SER A 33 -11.70 9.28 -18.12
CA SER A 33 -10.90 10.38 -18.61
C SER A 33 -10.77 10.28 -20.12
N ASN A 34 -10.94 11.39 -20.82
CA ASN A 34 -10.84 11.39 -22.27
C ASN A 34 -9.38 11.16 -22.66
N PRO A 35 -9.02 10.03 -23.32
CA PRO A 35 -7.63 9.73 -23.66
C PRO A 35 -7.05 10.67 -24.74
N ALA A 36 -7.89 11.54 -25.34
CA ALA A 36 -7.46 12.56 -26.28
C ALA A 36 -7.03 13.88 -25.60
N LEU A 37 -7.23 14.03 -24.29
CA LEU A 37 -6.67 15.13 -23.51
C LEU A 37 -5.25 14.76 -23.06
N ASP A 38 -4.36 15.75 -23.02
CA ASP A 38 -3.03 15.57 -22.45
C ASP A 38 -3.16 15.15 -20.98
N PRO A 39 -2.38 14.17 -20.48
CA PRO A 39 -2.30 13.86 -19.06
C PRO A 39 -2.07 15.09 -18.16
N ASP A 40 -1.39 16.12 -18.67
CA ASP A 40 -1.15 17.38 -17.96
C ASP A 40 -2.41 18.28 -17.92
N ASP A 41 -3.40 18.04 -18.78
CA ASP A 41 -4.65 18.82 -18.88
C ASP A 41 -5.78 18.27 -17.99
N ASP A 42 -5.70 17.02 -17.52
CA ASP A 42 -6.66 16.42 -16.60
C ASP A 42 -5.95 15.82 -15.36
N PRO A 43 -6.04 16.47 -14.19
CA PRO A 43 -5.39 15.97 -12.97
C PRO A 43 -5.94 14.61 -12.50
N ARG A 44 -7.05 14.12 -13.07
CA ARG A 44 -7.59 12.78 -12.80
C ARG A 44 -6.86 11.69 -13.57
N TYR A 45 -6.04 12.04 -14.57
CA TYR A 45 -5.39 11.06 -15.44
C TYR A 45 -4.44 10.13 -14.68
N THR A 46 -3.68 10.65 -13.72
CA THR A 46 -2.74 9.86 -12.91
C THR A 46 -3.20 9.62 -11.47
N LEU A 47 -4.19 10.38 -10.98
CA LEU A 47 -4.59 10.40 -9.56
C LEU A 47 -4.87 9.02 -8.97
N THR A 48 -5.62 8.17 -9.68
CA THR A 48 -5.91 6.81 -9.21
C THR A 48 -4.64 5.97 -9.08
N SER A 49 -3.74 6.05 -10.07
CA SER A 49 -2.47 5.33 -10.06
C SER A 49 -1.53 5.86 -8.96
N ASP A 50 -1.44 7.18 -8.81
CA ASP A 50 -0.60 7.82 -7.80
C ASP A 50 -1.03 7.42 -6.38
N LEU A 51 -2.34 7.41 -6.10
CA LEU A 51 -2.87 6.95 -4.82
C LEU A 51 -2.56 5.48 -4.54
N TRP A 52 -2.68 4.60 -5.54
CA TRP A 52 -2.32 3.18 -5.36
C TRP A 52 -0.81 2.98 -5.14
N LEU A 53 0.05 3.80 -5.75
CA LEU A 53 1.49 3.79 -5.48
C LEU A 53 1.78 4.20 -4.03
N GLU A 54 1.18 5.28 -3.54
CA GLU A 54 1.34 5.71 -2.14
C GLU A 54 0.86 4.62 -1.15
N VAL A 55 -0.26 3.94 -1.47
CA VAL A 55 -0.75 2.80 -0.68
C VAL A 55 0.29 1.69 -0.61
N LEU A 56 0.92 1.33 -1.74
CA LEU A 56 1.94 0.28 -1.78
C LEU A 56 3.18 0.68 -0.99
N ASP A 57 3.66 1.91 -1.10
CA ASP A 57 4.78 2.44 -0.32
C ASP A 57 4.50 2.41 1.18
N GLY A 58 3.26 2.75 1.57
CA GLY A 58 2.80 2.62 2.95
C GLY A 58 2.81 1.17 3.44
N VAL A 59 2.33 0.23 2.63
CA VAL A 59 2.32 -1.21 2.94
C VAL A 59 3.75 -1.76 3.12
N ILE A 60 4.68 -1.36 2.26
CA ILE A 60 6.10 -1.73 2.38
C ILE A 60 6.69 -1.15 3.67
N SER A 61 6.39 0.11 3.98
CA SER A 61 6.84 0.76 5.22
C SER A 61 6.28 0.07 6.47
N LEU A 62 5.03 -0.38 6.41
CA LEU A 62 4.41 -1.18 7.48
C LEU A 62 5.10 -2.54 7.62
N ALA A 63 5.41 -3.22 6.51
CA ALA A 63 6.13 -4.49 6.53
C ALA A 63 7.53 -4.35 7.15
N LYS A 64 8.27 -3.29 6.79
CA LYS A 64 9.59 -2.96 7.37
C LYS A 64 9.51 -2.69 8.87
N MET A 65 8.52 -1.90 9.30
CA MET A 65 8.29 -1.60 10.71
C MET A 65 7.97 -2.87 11.49
N ASP A 66 7.01 -3.66 10.99
CA ASP A 66 6.60 -4.92 11.60
C ASP A 66 7.77 -5.92 11.64
N HIS A 67 8.66 -5.92 10.63
CA HIS A 67 9.85 -6.80 10.60
C HIS A 67 10.84 -6.42 11.69
N ARG A 68 11.19 -5.13 11.77
CA ARG A 68 12.10 -4.60 12.79
C ARG A 68 11.61 -4.86 14.22
N ASP A 69 10.31 -4.76 14.43
CA ASP A 69 9.70 -4.88 15.75
C ASP A 69 9.30 -6.35 16.08
N GLU A 70 9.74 -7.31 15.27
CA GLU A 70 9.42 -8.76 15.35
C GLU A 70 7.91 -9.04 15.47
N PHE A 71 7.12 -8.19 14.82
CA PHE A 71 5.67 -8.25 14.84
C PHE A 71 5.16 -8.93 13.58
N THR A 72 4.42 -10.04 13.74
CA THR A 72 3.82 -10.76 12.61
C THR A 72 2.31 -10.86 12.79
N PRO A 73 1.52 -9.93 12.23
CA PRO A 73 0.08 -9.99 12.31
C PRO A 73 -0.43 -11.20 11.52
N LYS A 74 -1.18 -12.10 12.17
CA LYS A 74 -1.81 -13.24 11.48
C LYS A 74 -2.83 -12.77 10.45
N ASN A 75 -3.61 -11.74 10.79
CA ASN A 75 -4.62 -11.11 9.96
C ASN A 75 -4.59 -9.60 10.16
N SER A 76 -4.98 -8.86 9.11
CA SER A 76 -5.27 -7.43 9.19
C SER A 76 -6.53 -7.16 8.39
N PRO A 77 -7.70 -6.93 9.04
CA PRO A 77 -8.96 -6.71 8.34
C PRO A 77 -8.88 -5.58 7.31
N LEU A 78 -8.19 -4.49 7.66
CA LEU A 78 -8.02 -3.34 6.78
C LEU A 78 -7.20 -3.66 5.53
N LEU A 79 -6.10 -4.42 5.67
CA LEU A 79 -5.31 -4.84 4.50
C LEU A 79 -6.05 -5.88 3.66
N SER A 80 -6.86 -6.74 4.29
CA SER A 80 -7.68 -7.72 3.58
C SER A 80 -8.76 -7.05 2.75
N GLU A 81 -9.45 -6.05 3.30
CA GLU A 81 -10.54 -5.32 2.64
C GLU A 81 -10.10 -4.74 1.30
N TYR A 82 -8.90 -4.13 1.26
CA TYR A 82 -8.35 -3.52 0.06
C TYR A 82 -7.44 -4.46 -0.76
N GLY A 83 -7.39 -5.76 -0.45
CA GLY A 83 -6.55 -6.73 -1.18
C GLY A 83 -5.03 -6.58 -0.96
N LEU A 84 -4.61 -5.73 -0.03
CA LEU A 84 -3.21 -5.39 0.26
C LEU A 84 -2.47 -6.45 1.09
N LEU A 85 -3.18 -7.42 1.66
CA LEU A 85 -2.58 -8.45 2.51
C LEU A 85 -1.52 -9.28 1.77
N LYS A 86 -1.69 -9.50 0.47
CA LYS A 86 -0.72 -10.21 -0.36
C LYS A 86 0.58 -9.42 -0.50
N GLU A 87 0.48 -8.13 -0.83
CA GLU A 87 1.64 -7.25 -1.00
C GLU A 87 2.38 -7.05 0.33
N TYR A 88 1.65 -6.90 1.43
CA TYR A 88 2.25 -6.88 2.77
C TYR A 88 3.07 -8.15 3.06
N ARG A 89 2.50 -9.34 2.79
CA ARG A 89 3.18 -10.63 3.01
C ARG A 89 4.40 -10.79 2.12
N ARG A 90 4.30 -10.33 0.86
CA ARG A 90 5.42 -10.34 -0.08
C ARG A 90 6.56 -9.46 0.42
N ALA A 91 6.28 -8.20 0.75
CA ALA A 91 7.29 -7.28 1.28
C ALA A 91 7.93 -7.81 2.58
N ARG A 92 7.13 -8.46 3.45
CA ARG A 92 7.65 -9.14 4.63
C ARG A 92 8.60 -10.28 4.32
N TRP A 93 8.26 -11.10 3.33
CA TRP A 93 9.07 -12.25 2.94
C TRP A 93 10.39 -11.81 2.29
N GLU A 94 10.37 -10.78 1.45
CA GLU A 94 11.59 -10.21 0.84
C GLU A 94 12.58 -9.73 1.90
N LEU A 95 12.10 -9.08 2.97
CA LEU A 95 12.96 -8.65 4.09
C LEU A 95 13.52 -9.82 4.92
N GLU A 96 12.75 -10.90 5.06
CA GLU A 96 13.20 -12.10 5.75
C GLU A 96 14.25 -12.85 4.91
N ASP A 97 14.10 -12.88 3.59
CA ASP A 97 15.06 -13.47 2.65
C ASP A 97 16.37 -12.70 2.61
N GLU A 98 16.33 -11.35 2.54
CA GLU A 98 17.51 -10.48 2.68
C GLU A 98 18.28 -10.74 3.98
N HIS A 99 17.57 -11.01 5.09
CA HIS A 99 18.20 -11.29 6.38
C HIS A 99 18.90 -12.66 6.41
N ILE A 100 18.39 -13.65 5.67
CA ILE A 100 18.90 -15.01 5.64
C ILE A 100 20.03 -15.15 4.60
N HIS A 101 19.94 -14.42 3.48
CA HIS A 101 20.89 -14.49 2.38
C HIS A 101 21.35 -13.09 1.91
N PRO A 102 22.18 -12.41 2.72
CA PRO A 102 22.69 -11.09 2.37
C PRO A 102 23.60 -11.10 1.13
N GLU A 103 24.14 -12.26 0.73
CA GLU A 103 25.00 -12.40 -0.46
C GLU A 103 24.30 -12.24 -1.82
N TYR A 104 22.96 -12.16 -1.88
CA TYR A 104 22.21 -12.00 -3.14
C TYR A 104 21.77 -10.56 -3.47
N TYR A 105 22.13 -9.58 -2.63
CA TYR A 105 21.71 -8.17 -2.77
C TYR A 105 22.86 -7.17 -2.64
#